data_AF-A0A6A3RES2-F1
#
_entry.id   AF-A0A6A3RES2-F1
#
_cell.length_a   1.000
_cell.length_b   1.000
_cell.length_c   1.000
_cell.angle_alpha   90.00
_cell.angle_beta   90.00
_cell.angle_gamma   90.00
#
_symmetry.space_group_name_H-M   'P 1'
#
loop_
_entity.id
_entity.type
_entity.pdbx_description
1 polymer ?
#
loop_
_entity_poly.entity_id
_entity_poly.type
_entity_poly.pdbx_seq_one_letter_code
_entity_poly.pdbx_strand_id
1 'polypeptide(L)' 'MSPKTVMTVARARALEASMSRRDDPPAAAPEPQVITNAGVNEGVPPELLQPENRQHLTDRSRHDAY' A
#
# COMPACT_ATOMS: atom_id res chain seq x y z
N MET A 1 41.74 -8.92 -30.69
CA MET A 1 41.66 -8.52 -29.26
C MET A 1 41.78 -9.75 -28.40
N SER A 2 42.41 -9.63 -27.22
CA SER A 2 42.45 -10.76 -26.27
C SER A 2 41.08 -10.94 -25.58
N PRO A 3 40.72 -12.16 -25.16
CA PRO A 3 39.48 -12.39 -24.39
C PRO A 3 39.39 -11.50 -23.14
N LYS A 4 40.53 -11.23 -22.50
CA LYS A 4 40.62 -10.35 -21.34
C LYS A 4 40.21 -8.92 -21.68
N THR A 5 40.60 -8.41 -22.85
CA THR A 5 40.25 -7.07 -23.34
C THR A 5 38.75 -6.95 -23.62
N VAL A 6 38.14 -8.00 -24.20
CA VAL A 6 36.69 -7.99 -24.50
C VAL A 6 35.89 -7.95 -23.19
N MET A 7 36.29 -8.72 -22.19
CA MET A 7 35.65 -8.73 -20.88
C MET A 7 35.74 -7.38 -20.17
N THR A 8 36.90 -6.71 -20.20
CA THR A 8 37.04 -5.37 -19.60
C THR A 8 36.18 -4.33 -20.32
N VAL A 9 36.11 -4.37 -21.65
CA VAL A 9 35.27 -3.44 -22.43
C VAL A 9 33.78 -3.68 -22.15
N ALA A 10 33.34 -4.95 -22.08
CA ALA A 10 31.96 -5.28 -21.74
C ALA A 10 31.57 -4.77 -20.34
N ARG A 11 32.48 -4.94 -19.36
CA ARG A 11 32.27 -4.44 -17.99
C ARG A 11 32.24 -2.91 -17.94
N ALA A 12 33.10 -2.23 -18.70
CA ALA A 12 33.10 -0.78 -18.78
C ALA A 12 31.79 -0.23 -19.36
N ARG A 13 31.27 -0.83 -20.46
CA ARG A 13 29.98 -0.43 -21.04
C ARG A 13 28.79 -0.71 -20.12
N ALA A 14 28.81 -1.83 -19.39
CA ALA A 14 27.76 -2.14 -18.41
C ALA A 14 27.77 -1.14 -17.23
N LEU A 15 28.95 -0.69 -16.80
CA LEU A 15 29.10 0.35 -15.78
C LEU A 15 28.57 1.70 -16.28
N GLU A 16 28.96 2.10 -17.49
CA GLU A 16 28.53 3.34 -18.14
C GLU A 16 27.00 3.39 -18.27
N ALA A 17 26.37 2.31 -18.77
CA ALA A 17 24.91 2.20 -18.86
C ALA A 17 24.23 2.25 -17.48
N SER A 18 24.84 1.65 -16.46
CA SER A 18 24.30 1.69 -15.09
C SER A 18 24.40 3.08 -14.45
N MET A 19 25.43 3.86 -14.80
CA MET A 19 25.58 5.23 -14.33
C MET A 19 24.57 6.16 -15.01
N SER A 20 24.35 6.01 -16.32
CA SER A 20 23.34 6.79 -17.07
C SER A 20 21.93 6.65 -16.49
N ARG A 21 21.55 5.45 -16.00
CA ARG A 21 20.25 5.22 -15.36
C ARG A 21 20.06 6.03 -14.05
N ARG A 22 21.15 6.43 -13.39
CA ARG A 22 21.06 7.23 -12.15
C ARG A 22 20.79 8.70 -12.42
N ASP A 23 21.08 9.16 -13.63
CA ASP A 23 20.78 10.53 -14.08
C ASP A 23 19.34 10.67 -14.57
N ASP A 24 18.66 9.55 -14.85
CA ASP A 24 17.23 9.56 -15.17
C ASP A 24 16.42 10.00 -13.94
N PRO A 25 15.42 10.87 -14.11
CA PRO A 25 14.55 11.27 -13.02
C PRO A 25 13.85 10.05 -12.41
N PRO A 26 13.65 10.03 -11.08
CA PRO A 26 12.98 8.92 -10.43
C PRO A 26 11.59 8.72 -11.04
N ALA A 27 11.18 7.46 -11.17
CA ALA A 27 9.84 7.14 -11.62
C ALA A 27 8.82 7.88 -10.73
N ALA A 28 7.79 8.44 -11.37
CA ALA A 28 6.74 9.15 -10.65
C ALA A 28 6.10 8.22 -9.61
N ALA A 29 5.99 8.70 -8.38
CA ALA A 29 5.26 7.98 -7.35
C ALA A 29 3.77 7.93 -7.74
N PRO A 30 3.07 6.81 -7.48
CA PRO A 30 1.62 6.78 -7.63
C PRO A 30 0.97 7.77 -6.65
N GLU A 31 -0.12 8.40 -7.07
CA GLU A 31 -0.86 9.29 -6.18
C GLU A 31 -1.42 8.50 -4.98
N PRO A 32 -1.42 9.10 -3.77
CA PRO A 32 -2.09 8.50 -2.62
C PRO A 32 -3.58 8.28 -2.91
N GLN A 33 -4.05 7.05 -2.71
CA GLN A 33 -5.49 6.77 -2.77
C GLN A 33 -6.18 7.43 -1.57
N VAL A 34 -7.16 8.30 -1.83
CA VAL A 34 -8.02 8.87 -0.80
C VAL A 34 -9.15 7.88 -0.49
N ILE A 35 -9.10 7.24 0.68
CA ILE A 35 -10.19 6.40 1.18
C ILE A 35 -11.07 7.27 2.08
N THR A 36 -12.28 7.61 1.65
CA THR A 36 -13.22 8.43 2.43
C THR A 36 -14.25 7.54 3.13
N ASN A 37 -14.59 7.86 4.37
CA ASN A 37 -15.66 7.19 5.14
C ASN A 37 -17.06 7.75 4.80
N ALA A 38 -17.26 8.25 3.57
CA ALA A 38 -18.55 8.77 3.15
C ALA A 38 -19.60 7.66 3.25
N GLY A 39 -20.71 7.95 3.92
CA GLY A 39 -21.80 7.01 4.17
C GLY A 39 -21.63 6.09 5.38
N VAL A 40 -20.44 6.04 6.01
CA VAL A 40 -20.20 5.18 7.19
C VAL A 40 -20.87 5.74 8.45
N ASN A 41 -21.05 7.05 8.54
CA ASN A 41 -21.62 7.73 9.72
C ASN A 41 -23.09 8.17 9.52
N GLU A 42 -23.83 7.49 8.64
CA GLU A 42 -25.27 7.73 8.40
C GLU A 42 -26.17 7.38 9.62
N GLY A 43 -25.56 7.01 10.74
CA GLY A 43 -26.23 6.66 11.98
C GLY A 43 -26.34 5.16 12.18
N VAL A 44 -26.87 4.78 13.33
CA VAL A 44 -27.09 3.37 13.67
C VAL A 44 -28.30 2.85 12.89
N PRO A 45 -28.18 1.75 12.12
CA PRO A 45 -29.32 1.14 11.45
C PRO A 45 -30.49 0.86 12.41
N PRO A 46 -31.74 1.17 12.05
CA PRO A 46 -32.88 1.04 12.94
C PRO A 46 -33.14 -0.41 13.38
N GLU A 47 -32.70 -1.40 12.61
CA GLU A 47 -32.76 -2.81 12.97
C GLU A 47 -31.95 -3.09 14.24
N LEU A 48 -30.81 -2.41 14.42
CA LEU A 48 -29.98 -2.54 15.62
C LEU A 48 -30.58 -1.83 16.84
N LEU A 49 -31.54 -0.93 16.63
CA LEU A 49 -32.24 -0.22 17.70
C LEU A 49 -33.41 -1.02 18.29
N GLN A 50 -33.77 -2.14 17.67
CA GLN A 50 -34.79 -3.05 18.20
C GLN A 50 -34.39 -3.57 19.59
N PRO A 51 -35.34 -3.78 20.50
CA PRO A 51 -35.06 -4.15 21.89
C PRO A 51 -34.17 -5.40 22.03
N GLU A 52 -34.47 -6.43 21.25
CA GLU A 52 -33.75 -7.70 21.25
C GLU A 52 -32.31 -7.52 20.75
N ASN A 53 -32.12 -6.72 19.69
CA ASN A 53 -30.81 -6.44 19.12
C ASN A 53 -29.97 -5.51 20.01
N ARG A 54 -30.59 -4.62 20.79
CA ARG A 54 -29.91 -3.81 21.81
C ARG A 54 -29.34 -4.66 22.93
N GLN A 55 -30.08 -5.67 23.39
CA GLN A 55 -29.56 -6.64 24.37
C GLN A 55 -28.37 -7.39 23.81
N HIS A 56 -28.48 -7.93 22.59
CA HIS A 56 -27.37 -8.63 21.94
C HIS A 56 -26.13 -7.74 21.76
N LEU A 57 -26.32 -6.46 21.40
CA LEU A 57 -25.22 -5.50 21.28
C LEU A 57 -24.56 -5.22 22.63
N THR A 58 -25.35 -5.11 23.68
CA THR A 58 -24.87 -4.88 25.06
C THR A 58 -24.09 -6.09 25.56
N ASP A 59 -24.61 -7.30 25.34
CA ASP A 59 -23.98 -8.55 25.78
C ASP A 59 -22.70 -8.84 25.00
N ARG A 60 -22.67 -8.55 23.69
CA ARG A 60 -21.44 -8.59 22.88
C ARG A 60 -20.41 -7.58 23.36
N SER A 61 -20.81 -6.34 23.63
CA SER A 61 -19.89 -5.30 24.13
C SER A 61 -19.31 -5.65 25.51
N ARG A 62 -20.05 -6.39 26.33
CA ARG A 62 -19.54 -6.95 27.59
C ARG A 62 -18.56 -8.09 27.32
N HIS A 63 -18.83 -8.95 26.35
CA HIS A 63 -17.95 -10.07 25.99
C HIS A 63 -16.62 -9.60 25.39
N ASP A 64 -16.62 -8.53 24.59
CA ASP A 64 -15.41 -7.93 24.01
C ASP A 64 -14.55 -7.18 25.05
N ALA A 65 -15.06 -6.99 26.28
CA ALA A 65 -14.35 -6.33 27.38
C ALA A 65 -13.62 -7.32 28.32
N TYR A 66 -13.57 -8.60 27.97
CA TYR A 66 -12.88 -9.67 28.71
C TYR A 66 -11.78 -10.33 27.88
#